data_AF-A0A7V5S2N1-F1
#
_entry.id   AF-A0A7V5S2N1-F1
#
_cell.length_a   1.000
_cell.length_b   1.000
_cell.length_c   1.000
_cell.angle_alpha   90.00
_cell.angle_beta   90.00
_cell.angle_gamma   90.00
#
_symmetry.space_group_name_H-M   'P 1'
#
loop_
_entity.id
_entity.type
_entity.pdbx_description
1 polymer ?
#
loop_
_entity_poly.entity_id
_entity_poly.type
_entity_poly.pdbx_seq_one_letter_code
_entity_poly.pdbx_strand_id
1 'polypeptide(L)'
;RDFDAPGYLTMITRKGEIKRTALSEFANLRSNGLNAFDLEPGDALGWVLHTTGKDDVLLVTKAGLAIRFPETGVPVRSRAAGGVKAITLGKDDALVAACRVQPDALLLVVSENGFGKCTPLKEYRVQSRGGKGIFTMNVTRKTGNVVAAEVVEKDDKLILVTANGKGIRLRVADLRITGRIAQGVKLIDLAEGDTVAAITRIVLGKRLQEVEAGREG
;
A
#
# COMPACT_ATOMS: atom_id res chain seq x y z
N ARG A 1 -22.50 -5.29 -5.36
CA ARG A 1 -22.08 -4.77 -6.69
C ARG A 1 -22.85 -3.46 -6.85
N ASP A 2 -22.34 -2.39 -6.25
CA ASP A 2 -22.98 -1.09 -6.34
C ASP A 2 -21.93 -0.08 -6.81
N PHE A 3 -21.99 0.25 -8.10
CA PHE A 3 -21.12 1.25 -8.73
C PHE A 3 -21.77 2.64 -8.72
N ASP A 4 -23.02 2.75 -8.24
CA ASP A 4 -23.70 4.02 -7.99
C ASP A 4 -23.36 4.58 -6.60
N ALA A 5 -22.67 3.79 -5.77
CA ALA A 5 -22.13 4.22 -4.50
C ALA A 5 -21.16 5.41 -4.65
N PRO A 6 -21.23 6.40 -3.74
CA PRO A 6 -20.35 7.56 -3.78
C PRO A 6 -18.89 7.14 -3.50
N GLY A 7 -17.97 7.70 -4.26
CA GLY A 7 -16.55 7.47 -4.06
C GLY A 7 -15.76 7.37 -5.36
N TYR A 8 -14.54 6.89 -5.22
CA TYR A 8 -13.57 6.87 -6.29
C TYR A 8 -12.76 5.58 -6.28
N LEU A 9 -12.43 5.11 -7.49
CA LEU A 9 -11.30 4.22 -7.69
C LEU A 9 -10.04 5.08 -7.79
N THR A 10 -9.21 5.01 -6.76
CA THR A 10 -7.90 5.63 -6.71
C THR A 10 -6.87 4.59 -7.11
N MET A 11 -6.33 4.73 -8.31
CA MET A 11 -5.41 3.80 -8.98
C MET A 11 -4.00 4.34 -8.87
N ILE A 12 -3.04 3.50 -8.47
CA ILE A 12 -1.64 3.87 -8.25
C ILE A 12 -0.73 2.92 -9.01
N THR A 13 0.24 3.46 -9.72
CA THR A 13 1.20 2.69 -10.52
C THR A 13 2.52 2.48 -9.79
N ARG A 14 3.34 1.52 -10.25
CA ARG A 14 4.64 1.22 -9.64
C ARG A 14 5.66 2.35 -9.81
N LYS A 15 5.59 3.11 -10.90
CA LYS A 15 6.44 4.31 -11.11
C LYS A 15 5.89 5.59 -10.45
N GLY A 16 4.87 5.47 -9.61
CA GLY A 16 4.45 6.57 -8.75
C GLY A 16 3.49 7.55 -9.41
N GLU A 17 2.70 7.11 -10.40
CA GLU A 17 1.52 7.84 -10.84
C GLU A 17 0.30 7.47 -10.00
N ILE A 18 -0.64 8.41 -9.91
CA ILE A 18 -1.93 8.23 -9.27
C ILE A 18 -3.03 8.83 -10.14
N LYS A 19 -4.17 8.13 -10.23
CA LYS A 19 -5.38 8.63 -10.86
C LYS A 19 -6.58 8.34 -9.97
N ARG A 20 -7.48 9.31 -9.88
CA ARG A 20 -8.77 9.15 -9.21
C ARG A 20 -9.88 9.22 -10.24
N THR A 21 -10.72 8.20 -10.31
CA THR A 21 -11.87 8.14 -11.22
C THR A 21 -13.12 7.85 -10.40
N ALA A 22 -14.21 8.56 -10.65
CA ALA A 22 -15.48 8.33 -9.96
C ALA A 22 -15.92 6.87 -10.16
N LEU A 23 -16.46 6.26 -9.10
CA LEU A 23 -16.87 4.86 -9.14
C LEU A 23 -17.98 4.60 -10.19
N SER A 24 -18.87 5.58 -10.37
CA SER A 24 -19.96 5.58 -11.36
C SER A 24 -19.50 5.43 -12.81
N GLU A 25 -18.26 5.82 -13.13
CA GLU A 25 -17.69 5.62 -14.46
C GLU A 25 -17.55 4.13 -14.82
N PHE A 26 -17.62 3.22 -13.84
CA PHE A 26 -17.49 1.78 -13.98
C PHE A 26 -18.82 1.02 -13.86
N ALA A 27 -19.96 1.71 -13.77
CA ALA A 27 -21.27 1.07 -13.62
C ALA A 27 -21.62 0.09 -14.76
N ASN A 28 -21.20 0.41 -15.99
CA ASN A 28 -21.48 -0.38 -17.19
C ASN A 28 -20.29 -1.26 -17.61
N LEU A 29 -19.84 -2.16 -16.71
CA LEU A 29 -18.81 -3.15 -16.99
C LEU A 29 -19.30 -4.22 -17.98
N ARG A 30 -18.61 -4.34 -19.12
CA ARG A 30 -18.85 -5.39 -20.14
C ARG A 30 -17.93 -6.58 -19.90
N SER A 31 -18.32 -7.74 -20.43
CA SER A 31 -17.57 -9.00 -20.30
C SER A 31 -16.17 -8.99 -20.94
N ASN A 32 -15.93 -8.11 -21.91
CA ASN A 32 -14.64 -7.94 -22.59
C ASN A 32 -13.70 -6.93 -21.90
N GLY A 33 -14.06 -6.45 -20.69
CA GLY A 33 -13.26 -5.50 -19.93
C GLY A 33 -13.43 -4.05 -20.40
N LEU A 34 -12.76 -3.14 -19.68
CA LEU A 34 -12.72 -1.71 -19.99
C LEU A 34 -11.33 -1.15 -19.71
N ASN A 35 -10.93 -0.16 -20.51
CA ASN A 35 -9.71 0.61 -20.22
C ASN A 35 -9.97 1.54 -19.03
N ALA A 36 -9.20 1.33 -17.96
CA ALA A 36 -9.34 2.04 -16.70
C ALA A 36 -8.19 3.03 -16.44
N PHE A 37 -7.07 2.92 -17.15
CA PHE A 37 -5.87 3.73 -16.97
C PHE A 37 -5.02 3.69 -18.24
N ASP A 38 -4.64 4.87 -18.76
CA ASP A 38 -3.65 4.97 -19.84
C ASP A 38 -2.25 4.98 -19.23
N LEU A 39 -1.55 3.84 -19.33
CA LEU A 39 -0.27 3.60 -18.67
C LEU A 39 0.89 3.93 -19.61
N GLU A 40 1.89 4.64 -19.09
CA GLU A 40 3.13 4.82 -19.82
C GLU A 40 3.89 3.49 -20.01
N PRO A 41 4.61 3.31 -21.12
CA PRO A 41 5.42 2.12 -21.36
C PRO A 41 6.37 1.78 -20.20
N GLY A 42 6.32 0.52 -19.78
CA GLY A 42 7.13 -0.01 -18.69
C GLY A 42 6.69 0.42 -17.29
N ASP A 43 5.58 1.14 -17.14
CA ASP A 43 4.87 1.23 -15.86
C ASP A 43 3.83 0.10 -15.74
N ALA A 44 3.36 -0.14 -14.52
CA ALA A 44 2.31 -1.11 -14.24
C ALA A 44 1.41 -0.59 -13.12
N LEU A 45 0.10 -0.81 -13.27
CA LEU A 45 -0.84 -0.59 -12.19
C LEU A 45 -0.49 -1.53 -11.03
N GLY A 46 -0.23 -0.97 -9.84
CA GLY A 46 0.16 -1.71 -8.65
C GLY A 46 -0.99 -1.89 -7.66
N TRP A 47 -1.80 -0.85 -7.48
CA TRP A 47 -2.86 -0.82 -6.48
C TRP A 47 -4.10 -0.09 -6.97
N VAL A 48 -5.25 -0.54 -6.50
CA VAL A 48 -6.53 0.15 -6.64
C VAL A 48 -7.16 0.25 -5.26
N LEU A 49 -7.44 1.47 -4.83
CA LEU A 49 -8.05 1.78 -3.55
C LEU A 49 -9.46 2.35 -3.78
N HIS A 50 -10.43 1.92 -2.99
CA HIS A 50 -11.70 2.63 -2.90
C HIS A 50 -11.58 3.78 -1.89
N THR A 51 -11.80 5.00 -2.35
CA THR A 51 -11.71 6.22 -1.52
C THR A 51 -13.00 7.04 -1.59
N THR A 52 -13.26 7.84 -0.56
CA THR A 52 -14.58 8.46 -0.26
C THR A 52 -14.65 9.96 -0.57
N GLY A 53 -13.54 10.57 -0.98
CA GLY A 53 -13.37 12.01 -1.12
C GLY A 53 -12.76 12.71 0.10
N LYS A 54 -12.59 12.00 1.22
CA LYS A 54 -12.07 12.53 2.50
C LYS A 54 -10.84 11.78 3.00
N ASP A 55 -10.35 10.81 2.23
CA ASP A 55 -9.29 9.91 2.65
C ASP A 55 -7.90 10.50 2.40
N ASP A 56 -6.95 10.12 3.26
CA ASP A 56 -5.54 10.26 2.96
C ASP A 56 -5.01 9.00 2.28
N VAL A 57 -4.17 9.20 1.28
CA VAL A 57 -3.41 8.14 0.62
C VAL A 57 -1.99 8.15 1.18
N LEU A 58 -1.50 6.97 1.57
CA LEU A 58 -0.12 6.74 1.97
C LEU A 58 0.55 5.81 0.95
N LEU A 59 1.69 6.23 0.42
CA LEU A 59 2.52 5.44 -0.50
C LEU A 59 3.85 5.13 0.16
N VAL A 60 4.40 3.95 -0.12
CA VAL A 60 5.71 3.49 0.39
C VAL A 60 6.58 3.05 -0.77
N THR A 61 7.83 3.50 -0.76
CA THR A 61 8.84 3.18 -1.78
C THR A 61 9.78 2.07 -1.33
N LYS A 62 10.41 1.41 -2.30
CA LYS A 62 11.41 0.36 -2.08
C LYS A 62 12.61 0.89 -1.28
N ALA A 63 12.97 2.17 -1.47
CA ALA A 63 14.07 2.83 -0.79
C ALA A 63 13.76 3.24 0.67
N GLY A 64 12.58 2.88 1.20
CA GLY A 64 12.21 3.17 2.58
C GLY A 64 11.72 4.60 2.81
N LEU A 65 11.16 5.23 1.77
CA LEU A 65 10.44 6.50 1.88
C LEU A 65 8.93 6.26 1.90
N ALA A 66 8.19 7.18 2.51
CA ALA A 66 6.74 7.21 2.48
C ALA A 66 6.20 8.63 2.30
N ILE A 67 5.13 8.78 1.55
CA ILE A 67 4.40 10.04 1.41
C ILE A 67 2.94 9.84 1.79
N ARG A 68 2.38 10.78 2.54
CA ARG A 68 0.96 10.85 2.89
C ARG A 68 0.40 12.15 2.36
N PHE A 69 -0.70 12.11 1.63
CA PHE A 69 -1.39 13.30 1.15
C PHE A 69 -2.90 13.05 1.04
N PRO A 70 -3.73 14.10 1.15
CA PRO A 70 -5.17 13.97 0.97
C PRO A 70 -5.49 13.62 -0.47
N GLU A 71 -6.44 12.72 -0.69
CA GLU A 71 -6.85 12.30 -2.04
C GLU A 71 -7.37 13.47 -2.88
N THR A 72 -7.87 14.53 -2.24
CA THR A 72 -8.33 15.76 -2.89
C THR A 72 -7.21 16.50 -3.61
N GLY A 73 -5.95 16.24 -3.26
CA GLY A 73 -4.79 16.70 -4.03
C GLY A 73 -4.64 16.01 -5.40
N VAL A 74 -5.41 14.95 -5.67
CA VAL A 74 -5.47 14.25 -6.96
C VAL A 74 -6.73 14.70 -7.72
N PRO A 75 -6.59 15.27 -8.93
CA PRO A 75 -7.74 15.63 -9.75
C PRO A 75 -8.51 14.38 -10.16
N VAL A 76 -9.84 14.50 -10.19
CA VAL A 76 -10.69 13.44 -10.74
C VAL A 76 -10.55 13.45 -12.27
N ARG A 77 -10.33 12.28 -12.86
CA ARG A 77 -10.14 12.10 -14.31
C ARG A 77 -10.97 10.93 -14.83
N SER A 78 -11.28 10.98 -16.13
CA SER A 78 -12.01 9.91 -16.81
C SER A 78 -11.22 8.60 -16.85
N ARG A 79 -11.92 7.51 -17.18
CA ARG A 79 -11.30 6.18 -17.31
C ARG A 79 -10.19 6.12 -18.36
N ALA A 80 -10.36 6.81 -19.48
CA ALA A 80 -9.40 6.81 -20.58
C ALA A 80 -8.14 7.67 -20.34
N ALA A 81 -8.12 8.49 -19.28
CA ALA A 81 -6.99 9.36 -18.99
C ALA A 81 -5.82 8.62 -18.32
N GLY A 82 -4.61 9.17 -18.44
CA GLY A 82 -3.44 8.80 -17.64
C GLY A 82 -3.45 9.40 -16.23
N GLY A 83 -2.40 9.12 -15.47
CA GLY A 83 -2.24 9.56 -14.09
C GLY A 83 -1.66 10.96 -13.93
N VAL A 84 -1.44 11.35 -12.68
CA VAL A 84 -0.56 12.45 -12.30
C VAL A 84 0.48 11.95 -11.31
N LYS A 85 1.61 12.63 -11.20
CA LYS A 85 2.67 12.26 -10.24
C LYS A 85 2.16 12.19 -8.80
N ALA A 86 2.29 11.04 -8.15
CA ALA A 86 1.91 10.83 -6.75
C ALA A 86 3.07 11.13 -5.79
N ILE A 87 4.28 10.71 -6.20
CA ILE A 87 5.53 10.83 -5.45
C ILE A 87 6.68 11.09 -6.43
N THR A 88 7.71 11.82 -6.00
CA THR A 88 8.98 11.88 -6.74
C THR A 88 9.88 10.74 -6.28
N LEU A 89 10.05 9.74 -7.13
CA LEU A 89 10.93 8.59 -6.90
C LEU A 89 12.40 8.94 -7.13
N GLY A 90 13.29 8.30 -6.37
CA GLY A 90 14.72 8.33 -6.64
C GLY A 90 15.10 7.45 -7.83
N LYS A 91 16.38 7.47 -8.22
CA LYS A 91 16.90 6.56 -9.24
C LYS A 91 16.68 5.12 -8.81
N ASP A 92 16.17 4.31 -9.74
CA ASP A 92 15.80 2.90 -9.57
C ASP A 92 14.68 2.66 -8.54
N ASP A 93 14.20 3.66 -7.79
CA ASP A 93 13.13 3.49 -6.80
C ASP A 93 11.79 3.18 -7.46
N ALA A 94 10.89 2.55 -6.70
CA ALA A 94 9.56 2.17 -7.13
C ALA A 94 8.64 2.10 -5.92
N LEU A 95 7.33 2.22 -6.14
CA LEU A 95 6.36 1.93 -5.09
C LEU A 95 6.33 0.43 -4.80
N VAL A 96 6.16 0.12 -3.52
CA VAL A 96 5.97 -1.24 -2.99
C VAL A 96 4.67 -1.37 -2.19
N ALA A 97 4.04 -0.24 -1.83
CA ALA A 97 2.69 -0.24 -1.30
C ALA A 97 1.97 1.09 -1.58
N ALA A 98 0.64 1.00 -1.70
CA ALA A 98 -0.28 2.12 -1.59
C ALA A 98 -1.42 1.72 -0.65
N CYS A 99 -1.75 2.58 0.30
CA CYS A 99 -2.76 2.30 1.33
C CYS A 99 -3.64 3.52 1.56
N ARG A 100 -4.90 3.27 1.91
CA ARG A 100 -5.76 4.26 2.55
C ARG A 100 -5.36 4.36 4.03
N VAL A 101 -5.14 5.58 4.51
CA VAL A 101 -4.83 5.80 5.94
C VAL A 101 -6.08 5.53 6.77
N GLN A 102 -5.92 4.79 7.86
CA GLN A 102 -6.97 4.56 8.84
C GLN A 102 -6.57 5.22 10.17
N PRO A 103 -7.50 5.89 10.88
CA PRO A 103 -7.24 6.40 12.22
C PRO A 103 -6.74 5.30 13.15
N ASP A 104 -5.80 5.64 14.04
CA ASP A 104 -5.24 4.77 15.10
C ASP A 104 -4.57 3.45 14.67
N ALA A 105 -4.57 3.11 13.38
CA ALA A 105 -3.89 1.96 12.84
C ALA A 105 -2.36 2.17 12.76
N LEU A 106 -1.66 1.07 12.50
CA LEU A 106 -0.21 1.02 12.35
C LEU A 106 0.13 0.82 10.87
N LEU A 107 1.27 1.35 10.44
CA LEU A 107 1.92 0.92 9.20
C LEU A 107 2.96 -0.15 9.53
N LEU A 108 2.73 -1.37 9.06
CA LEU A 108 3.77 -2.39 8.99
C LEU A 108 4.65 -2.11 7.77
N VAL A 109 5.97 -2.19 7.95
CA VAL A 109 6.96 -2.15 6.88
C VAL A 109 7.88 -3.36 7.03
N VAL A 110 8.15 -4.06 5.92
CA VAL A 110 8.99 -5.26 5.87
C VAL A 110 10.01 -5.14 4.74
N SER A 111 11.26 -5.50 5.02
CA SER A 111 12.38 -5.49 4.08
C SER A 111 12.75 -6.89 3.57
N GLU A 112 13.47 -6.95 2.45
CA GLU A 112 13.84 -8.20 1.76
C GLU A 112 14.65 -9.16 2.64
N ASN A 113 15.49 -8.67 3.56
CA ASN A 113 16.25 -9.53 4.47
C ASN A 113 15.50 -9.88 5.77
N GLY A 114 14.17 -9.76 5.78
CA GLY A 114 13.34 -10.23 6.87
C GLY A 114 13.30 -9.30 8.08
N PHE A 115 13.66 -8.01 7.93
CA PHE A 115 13.45 -7.02 8.99
C PHE A 115 12.09 -6.36 8.84
N GLY A 116 11.48 -6.00 9.96
CA GLY A 116 10.25 -5.23 9.91
C GLY A 116 9.88 -4.59 11.24
N LYS A 117 8.89 -3.71 11.16
CA LYS A 117 8.37 -2.96 12.30
C LYS A 117 7.00 -2.40 11.99
N CYS A 118 6.27 -2.09 13.06
CA CYS A 118 5.07 -1.27 13.00
C CYS A 118 5.38 0.15 13.46
N THR A 119 4.79 1.14 12.79
CA THR A 119 4.85 2.54 13.21
C THR A 119 3.44 3.13 13.20
N PRO A 120 3.00 3.83 14.26
CA PRO A 120 1.69 4.49 14.27
C PRO A 120 1.49 5.41 13.08
N LEU A 121 0.34 5.33 12.41
CA LEU A 121 0.05 6.16 11.22
C LEU A 121 0.09 7.67 11.51
N LYS A 122 -0.16 8.06 12.77
CA LYS A 122 -0.02 9.46 13.23
C LYS A 122 1.40 10.03 13.10
N GLU A 123 2.44 9.19 13.04
CA GLU A 123 3.81 9.66 12.81
C GLU A 123 4.06 10.09 11.36
N TYR A 124 3.18 9.70 10.43
CA TYR A 124 3.23 10.09 9.03
C TYR A 124 2.41 11.36 8.85
N ARG A 125 3.09 12.50 8.96
CA ARG A 125 2.48 13.81 8.69
C ARG A 125 2.00 13.90 7.24
N VAL A 126 0.92 14.66 7.05
CA VAL A 126 0.45 15.05 5.72
C VAL A 126 1.50 15.91 5.01
N GLN A 127 1.66 15.69 3.72
CA GLN A 127 2.58 16.34 2.80
C GLN A 127 1.84 16.72 1.51
N SER A 128 2.47 17.56 0.69
CA SER A 128 1.95 17.83 -0.66
C SER A 128 2.21 16.64 -1.59
N ARG A 129 1.21 16.27 -2.40
CA ARG A 129 1.36 15.25 -3.46
C ARG A 129 2.54 15.59 -4.38
N GLY A 130 3.28 14.58 -4.81
CA GLY A 130 4.41 14.71 -5.73
C GLY A 130 5.74 15.03 -5.05
N GLY A 131 5.77 15.23 -3.73
CA GLY A 131 7.00 15.35 -2.95
C GLY A 131 7.82 14.06 -2.93
N LYS A 132 9.01 14.09 -2.32
CA LYS A 132 9.88 12.90 -2.16
C LYS A 132 9.43 11.95 -1.03
N GLY A 133 8.58 12.43 -0.12
CA GLY A 133 8.22 11.71 1.09
C GLY A 133 9.23 11.88 2.23
N ILE A 134 9.02 11.13 3.30
CA ILE A 134 9.81 11.07 4.53
C ILE A 134 10.22 9.63 4.80
N PHE A 135 11.31 9.41 5.54
CA PHE A 135 11.74 8.05 5.90
C PHE A 135 10.62 7.26 6.60
N THR A 136 10.46 6.01 6.21
CA THR A 136 9.61 5.01 6.86
C THR A 136 10.39 3.78 7.32
N MET A 137 11.63 3.60 6.83
CA MET A 137 12.59 2.62 7.30
C MET A 137 13.99 3.08 6.91
N ASN A 138 14.97 2.95 7.80
CA ASN A 138 16.37 3.16 7.42
C ASN A 138 16.90 1.91 6.67
N VAL A 139 16.83 1.96 5.35
CA VAL A 139 17.33 0.90 4.47
C VAL A 139 18.86 0.86 4.47
N THR A 140 19.42 -0.31 4.75
CA THR A 140 20.87 -0.56 4.76
C THR A 140 21.16 -1.90 4.09
N ARG A 141 22.44 -2.22 3.84
CA ARG A 141 22.81 -3.56 3.35
C ARG A 141 22.30 -4.70 4.24
N LYS A 142 22.21 -4.46 5.55
CA LYS A 142 21.70 -5.45 6.52
C LYS A 142 20.21 -5.73 6.33
N THR A 143 19.40 -4.68 6.16
CA THR A 143 17.94 -4.82 6.03
C THR A 143 17.54 -5.21 4.61
N GLY A 144 18.31 -4.74 3.63
CA GLY A 144 17.88 -4.66 2.25
C GLY A 144 16.71 -3.68 2.06
N ASN A 145 16.23 -3.58 0.82
CA ASN A 145 15.13 -2.72 0.42
C ASN A 145 13.81 -3.12 1.08
N VAL A 146 12.88 -2.18 1.17
CA VAL A 146 11.50 -2.48 1.55
C VAL A 146 10.84 -3.28 0.43
N VAL A 147 10.17 -4.37 0.78
CA VAL A 147 9.44 -5.24 -0.15
C VAL A 147 7.93 -5.18 0.05
N ALA A 148 7.49 -4.82 1.25
CA ALA A 148 6.07 -4.70 1.53
C ALA A 148 5.79 -3.68 2.64
N ALA A 149 4.60 -3.09 2.57
CA ALA A 149 4.00 -2.36 3.67
C ALA A 149 2.48 -2.53 3.66
N GLU A 150 1.87 -2.56 4.84
CA GLU A 150 0.42 -2.73 4.99
C GLU A 150 -0.08 -1.91 6.18
N VAL A 151 -1.26 -1.30 6.04
CA VAL A 151 -1.98 -0.71 7.18
C VAL A 151 -2.65 -1.83 7.95
N VAL A 152 -2.28 -1.96 9.22
CA VAL A 152 -2.68 -3.08 10.08
C VAL A 152 -3.17 -2.60 11.43
N GLU A 153 -4.06 -3.39 12.04
CA GLU A 153 -4.54 -3.24 13.41
C GLU A 153 -3.79 -4.19 14.34
N LYS A 154 -3.87 -3.96 15.65
CA LYS A 154 -3.06 -4.72 16.64
C LYS A 154 -3.36 -6.22 16.67
N ASP A 155 -4.60 -6.59 16.39
CA ASP A 155 -5.11 -7.96 16.41
C ASP A 155 -4.97 -8.67 15.05
N ASP A 156 -4.52 -7.97 14.01
CA ASP A 156 -4.29 -8.54 12.70
C ASP A 156 -3.26 -9.68 12.75
N LYS A 157 -3.53 -10.70 11.96
CA LYS A 157 -2.62 -11.83 11.70
C LYS A 157 -2.18 -11.78 10.25
N LEU A 158 -0.92 -12.08 10.01
CA LEU A 158 -0.29 -11.95 8.70
C LEU A 158 0.40 -13.26 8.31
N ILE A 159 0.59 -13.47 7.03
CA ILE A 159 1.49 -14.49 6.47
C ILE A 159 2.59 -13.76 5.70
N LEU A 160 3.82 -14.00 6.11
CA LEU A 160 5.02 -13.64 5.37
C LEU A 160 5.45 -14.84 4.52
N VAL A 161 5.78 -14.60 3.26
CA VAL A 161 6.24 -15.64 2.31
C VAL A 161 7.61 -15.27 1.78
N THR A 162 8.54 -16.22 1.82
CA THR A 162 9.88 -16.07 1.24
C THR A 162 9.90 -16.45 -0.24
N ALA A 163 10.94 -16.02 -0.96
CA ALA A 163 11.13 -16.35 -2.38
C ALA A 163 11.22 -17.88 -2.60
N ASN A 164 11.77 -18.61 -1.63
CA ASN A 164 11.83 -20.07 -1.65
C ASN A 164 10.54 -20.76 -1.16
N GLY A 165 9.44 -20.02 -0.98
CA GLY A 165 8.11 -20.59 -0.69
C GLY A 165 7.86 -20.91 0.78
N LYS A 166 8.71 -20.48 1.72
CA LYS A 166 8.46 -20.66 3.16
C LYS A 166 7.44 -19.65 3.66
N GLY A 167 6.34 -20.14 4.24
CA GLY A 167 5.30 -19.30 4.86
C GLY A 167 5.44 -19.23 6.38
N ILE A 168 5.38 -18.03 6.95
CA ILE A 168 5.39 -17.80 8.41
C ILE A 168 4.19 -16.96 8.81
N ARG A 169 3.48 -17.39 9.85
CA ARG A 169 2.40 -16.62 10.47
C ARG A 169 2.97 -15.63 11.48
N LEU A 170 2.55 -14.38 11.38
CA LEU A 170 2.90 -13.31 12.30
C LEU A 170 1.62 -12.77 12.95
N ARG A 171 1.71 -12.30 14.19
CA ARG A 171 0.65 -11.49 14.82
C ARG A 171 1.18 -10.09 15.00
N VAL A 172 0.39 -9.08 14.62
CA VAL A 172 0.82 -7.67 14.74
C VAL A 172 1.12 -7.30 16.19
N ALA A 173 0.39 -7.86 17.15
CA ALA A 173 0.63 -7.69 18.59
C ALA A 173 2.06 -8.05 19.05
N ASP A 174 2.76 -8.95 18.34
CA ASP A 174 4.13 -9.37 18.67
C ASP A 174 5.19 -8.54 17.93
N LEU A 175 4.79 -7.71 16.96
CA LEU A 175 5.70 -6.93 16.15
C LEU A 175 6.17 -5.69 16.90
N ARG A 176 7.45 -5.34 16.70
CA ARG A 176 8.03 -4.15 17.34
C ARG A 176 7.33 -2.89 16.83
N ILE A 177 6.70 -2.16 17.75
CA ILE A 177 6.24 -0.79 17.51
C ILE A 177 7.41 0.16 17.77
N THR A 178 7.76 0.97 16.78
CA THR A 178 8.82 1.97 16.91
C THR A 178 8.67 3.07 15.86
N GLY A 179 9.44 4.14 16.00
CA GLY A 179 9.37 5.30 15.14
C GLY A 179 9.79 5.02 13.69
N ARG A 180 9.39 5.93 12.79
CA ARG A 180 9.57 5.77 11.33
C ARG A 180 10.99 5.48 10.87
N ILE A 181 12.00 6.12 11.46
CA ILE A 181 13.39 6.05 10.96
C ILE A 181 14.07 4.72 11.33
N ALA A 182 13.56 3.98 12.32
CA ALA A 182 14.20 2.76 12.78
C ALA A 182 14.31 1.68 11.66
N GLN A 183 15.29 0.80 11.80
CA GLN A 183 15.45 -0.37 10.92
C GLN A 183 14.43 -1.48 11.19
N GLY A 184 13.80 -1.47 12.36
CA GLY A 184 12.99 -2.59 12.83
C GLY A 184 13.81 -3.76 13.36
N VAL A 185 13.15 -4.91 13.55
CA VAL A 185 13.72 -6.14 14.12
C VAL A 185 13.55 -7.29 13.14
N LYS A 186 14.31 -8.37 13.33
CA LYS A 186 14.20 -9.57 12.51
C LYS A 186 12.85 -10.24 12.77
N LEU A 187 12.06 -10.44 11.71
CA LEU A 187 10.77 -11.13 11.74
C LEU A 187 10.92 -12.63 11.43
N ILE A 188 11.96 -12.97 10.68
CA ILE A 188 12.23 -14.32 10.18
C ILE A 188 13.72 -14.55 10.04
N ASP A 189 14.18 -15.73 10.43
CA ASP A 189 15.48 -16.27 10.03
C ASP A 189 15.37 -16.87 8.62
N LEU A 190 15.94 -16.14 7.65
CA LEU A 190 16.04 -16.56 6.26
C LEU A 190 17.19 -17.55 6.09
N ALA A 191 17.01 -18.51 5.17
CA ALA A 191 18.09 -19.36 4.71
C ALA A 191 19.09 -18.53 3.89
N GLU A 192 20.30 -19.05 3.69
CA GLU A 192 21.29 -18.40 2.84
C GLU A 192 20.73 -18.21 1.42
N GLY A 193 20.82 -16.98 0.91
CA GLY A 193 20.28 -16.60 -0.41
C GLY A 193 18.76 -16.44 -0.50
N ASP A 194 18.00 -16.71 0.56
CA ASP A 194 16.54 -16.50 0.59
C ASP A 194 16.19 -15.05 0.94
N THR A 195 15.02 -14.59 0.48
CA THR A 195 14.52 -13.23 0.72
C THR A 195 13.03 -13.24 0.99
N VAL A 196 12.51 -12.19 1.62
CA VAL A 196 11.08 -11.98 1.74
C VAL A 196 10.51 -11.55 0.39
N ALA A 197 9.52 -12.29 -0.10
CA ALA A 197 8.84 -12.00 -1.36
C ALA A 197 7.55 -11.21 -1.16
N ALA A 198 6.77 -11.55 -0.12
CA ALA A 198 5.48 -10.93 0.12
C ALA A 198 5.03 -11.03 1.57
N ILE A 199 4.08 -10.16 1.93
CA ILE A 199 3.28 -10.29 3.14
C ILE A 199 1.80 -10.12 2.78
N THR A 200 0.93 -10.82 3.48
CA THR A 200 -0.52 -10.67 3.31
C THR A 200 -1.23 -10.88 4.63
N ARG A 201 -2.31 -10.14 4.84
CA ARG A 201 -3.17 -10.27 6.01
C ARG A 201 -4.11 -11.47 5.89
N ILE A 202 -4.20 -12.24 6.98
CA ILE A 202 -5.13 -13.35 7.10
C ILE A 202 -6.52 -12.78 7.36
N VAL A 203 -7.43 -12.95 6.42
CA VAL A 203 -8.85 -12.63 6.63
C VAL A 203 -9.52 -13.87 7.22
N LEU A 204 -9.80 -13.84 8.52
CA LEU A 204 -10.60 -14.88 9.17
C LEU A 204 -12.08 -14.70 8.79
N GLY A 205 -12.80 -15.80 8.59
CA GLY A 205 -14.14 -15.84 7.97
C GLY A 205 -15.20 -14.87 8.48
N LYS A 206 -15.10 -14.34 9.71
CA LYS A 206 -16.01 -13.30 10.21
C LYS A 206 -15.82 -11.94 9.53
N ARG A 207 -14.58 -11.58 9.16
CA ARG A 207 -14.28 -10.32 8.48
C ARG A 207 -14.60 -10.36 6.98
N LEU A 208 -14.76 -11.55 6.40
CA LEU A 208 -15.35 -11.69 5.06
C LEU A 208 -16.83 -11.26 5.08
N GLN A 209 -17.58 -11.70 6.10
CA GLN A 209 -18.99 -11.33 6.26
C GLN A 209 -19.19 -9.84 6.56
N GLU A 210 -18.29 -9.18 7.30
CA GLU A 210 -18.37 -7.73 7.55
C GLU A 210 -17.95 -6.90 6.33
N VAL A 211 -16.95 -7.36 5.56
CA VAL A 211 -16.60 -6.75 4.27
C VAL A 211 -17.71 -6.97 3.23
N GLU A 212 -18.44 -8.08 3.30
CA GLU A 212 -19.62 -8.36 2.47
C GLU A 212 -20.84 -7.54 2.93
N ALA A 213 -21.09 -7.42 4.23
CA ALA A 213 -22.20 -6.65 4.78
C ALA A 213 -22.02 -5.14 4.58
N GLY A 214 -20.79 -4.62 4.70
CA GLY A 214 -20.46 -3.23 4.35
C GLY A 214 -20.45 -2.93 2.84
N ARG A 215 -20.72 -3.93 1.99
CA ARG A 215 -20.94 -3.77 0.53
C ARG A 215 -22.44 -3.80 0.15
N GLU A 216 -23.32 -4.01 1.12
CA GLU A 216 -24.78 -4.12 0.94
C GLU A 216 -25.59 -2.99 1.62
N GLY A 217 -24.93 -2.07 2.34
CA GLY A 217 -25.54 -0.89 2.95
C GLY A 217 -24.90 0.40 2.49
#